data_AF-A0A2G7M4U5-F1
#
_entry.id   AF-A0A2G7M4U5-F1
#
_cell.length_a   1.000
_cell.length_b   1.000
_cell.length_c   1.000
_cell.angle_alpha   90.00
_cell.angle_beta   90.00
_cell.angle_gamma   90.00
#
_symmetry.space_group_name_H-M   'P 1'
#
loop_
_entity.id
_entity.type
_entity.pdbx_description
1 polymer ?
#
loop_
_entity_poly.entity_id
_entity_poly.type
_entity_poly.pdbx_seq_one_letter_code
_entity_poly.pdbx_strand_id
1 'polypeptide(L)'
;MKNINVVLAQNLKQLREQRKLSLDKVAEMSGISKTMLGQIERGESNPTIATVWKIANGLKISFTALIHEPKSDTTVITGSDIQALMEDEGKIRIYPHFTFEEGRRFEMYMMEMDEESSLNAEPHIEGAEEFITVFEGEVTIRVGEEDYTVKQGESIRFRADKAHGYKNSGASANKLSMVIHYSK
;
A
#
# COMPACT_ATOMS: atom_id res chain seq x y z
N MET A 1 6.18 -6.13 -13.00
CA MET A 1 7.50 -5.73 -12.46
C MET A 1 8.23 -4.96 -13.54
N LYS A 2 8.67 -3.73 -13.27
CA LYS A 2 9.46 -2.97 -14.26
C LYS A 2 10.84 -3.62 -14.40
N ASN A 3 11.45 -3.44 -15.57
CA ASN A 3 12.81 -3.90 -15.83
C ASN A 3 13.78 -3.17 -14.88
N ILE A 4 14.61 -3.92 -14.15
CA ILE A 4 15.55 -3.40 -13.14
C ILE A 4 16.49 -2.30 -13.68
N ASN A 5 16.84 -2.36 -14.96
CA ASN A 5 17.68 -1.34 -15.61
C ASN A 5 16.92 -0.02 -15.79
N VAL A 6 15.61 -0.07 -16.03
CA VAL A 6 14.75 1.12 -16.11
C VAL A 6 14.63 1.77 -14.73
N VAL A 7 14.49 0.95 -13.69
CA VAL A 7 14.45 1.42 -12.29
C VAL A 7 15.76 2.12 -11.91
N LEU A 8 16.90 1.48 -12.20
CA LEU A 8 18.22 2.05 -11.99
C LEU A 8 18.41 3.39 -12.72
N ALA A 9 18.02 3.44 -14.00
CA ALA A 9 18.12 4.64 -14.82
C ALA A 9 17.34 5.82 -14.20
N GLN A 10 16.09 5.57 -13.81
CA GLN A 10 15.20 6.57 -13.20
C GLN A 10 15.73 7.06 -11.86
N ASN A 11 16.10 6.14 -10.97
CA ASN A 11 16.59 6.47 -9.63
C ASN A 11 17.90 7.26 -9.67
N LEU A 12 18.85 6.83 -10.51
CA LEU A 12 20.13 7.53 -10.66
C LEU A 12 19.91 8.97 -11.13
N LYS A 13 19.09 9.16 -12.17
CA LYS A 13 18.76 10.49 -12.69
C LYS A 13 18.07 11.36 -11.64
N GLN A 14 17.06 10.82 -10.96
CA GLN A 14 16.30 11.52 -9.94
C GLN A 14 17.20 11.98 -8.78
N LEU A 15 18.01 11.09 -8.23
CA LEU A 15 18.93 11.40 -7.13
C LEU A 15 19.98 12.44 -7.54
N ARG A 16 20.51 12.32 -8.76
CA ARG A 16 21.46 13.29 -9.31
C ARG A 16 20.83 14.68 -9.43
N GLU A 17 19.61 14.78 -9.97
CA GLU A 17 18.89 16.04 -10.16
C GLU A 17 18.45 16.67 -8.84
N GLN A 18 17.92 15.89 -7.90
CA GLN A 18 17.55 16.34 -6.56
C GLN A 18 18.74 16.94 -5.80
N ARG A 19 19.94 16.37 -5.99
CA ARG A 19 21.18 16.87 -5.39
C ARG A 19 21.90 17.91 -6.25
N LYS A 20 21.31 18.33 -7.38
CA LYS A 20 21.87 19.30 -8.33
C LYS A 20 23.28 18.94 -8.82
N LEU A 21 23.55 17.64 -9.00
CA LEU A 21 24.84 17.13 -9.45
C LEU A 21 24.88 17.03 -10.99
N SER A 22 26.01 17.36 -11.59
CA SER A 22 26.27 17.04 -13.00
C SER A 22 26.73 15.59 -13.15
N LEU A 23 26.60 15.02 -14.35
CA LEU A 23 27.18 13.70 -14.64
C LEU A 23 28.69 13.66 -14.41
N ASP A 24 29.40 14.76 -14.66
CA ASP A 24 30.84 14.88 -14.36
C ASP A 24 31.10 14.77 -12.86
N LYS A 25 30.25 15.39 -12.04
CA LYS A 25 30.41 15.32 -10.58
C LYS A 25 30.13 13.92 -10.05
N VAL A 26 29.11 13.25 -10.57
CA VAL A 26 28.83 11.85 -10.22
C VAL A 26 29.96 10.93 -10.69
N ALA A 27 30.57 11.22 -11.85
CA ALA A 27 31.73 10.47 -12.34
C ALA A 27 32.94 10.58 -11.39
N GLU A 28 33.26 11.79 -10.94
CA GLU A 28 34.30 12.06 -9.95
C GLU A 28 34.03 11.32 -8.63
N MET A 29 32.77 11.35 -8.15
CA MET A 29 32.39 10.76 -6.87
C MET A 29 32.35 9.22 -6.89
N SER A 30 31.93 8.62 -8.02
CA SER A 30 31.73 7.17 -8.14
C SER A 30 32.90 6.42 -8.80
N GLY A 31 33.80 7.14 -9.48
CA GLY A 31 34.85 6.54 -10.31
C GLY A 31 34.32 5.84 -11.57
N ILE A 32 33.07 6.11 -11.97
CA ILE A 32 32.46 5.62 -13.21
C ILE A 32 32.55 6.71 -14.27
N SER A 33 32.83 6.35 -15.53
CA SER A 33 32.95 7.34 -16.60
C SER A 33 31.63 8.08 -16.85
N LYS A 34 31.70 9.37 -17.19
CA LYS A 34 30.54 10.19 -17.57
C LYS A 34 29.69 9.54 -18.66
N THR A 35 30.36 8.95 -19.67
CA THR A 35 29.70 8.26 -20.78
C THR A 35 28.87 7.08 -20.30
N MET A 36 29.43 6.25 -19.41
CA MET A 36 28.72 5.10 -18.84
C MET A 36 27.55 5.55 -17.97
N LEU A 37 27.73 6.57 -17.12
CA LEU A 37 26.63 7.13 -16.32
C LEU A 37 25.49 7.66 -17.20
N GLY A 38 25.82 8.34 -18.30
CA GLY A 38 24.82 8.79 -19.27
C GLY A 38 24.07 7.65 -19.95
N GLN A 39 24.76 6.55 -20.30
CA GLN A 39 24.12 5.35 -20.86
C GLN A 39 23.22 4.65 -19.81
N ILE A 40 23.63 4.63 -18.54
CA ILE A 40 22.81 4.10 -17.44
C ILE A 40 21.54 4.94 -17.29
N GLU A 41 21.63 6.28 -17.23
CA GLU A 41 20.45 7.16 -17.07
C GLU A 41 19.46 7.10 -18.26
N ARG A 42 19.91 6.68 -19.45
CA ARG A 42 19.05 6.45 -20.61
C ARG A 42 18.51 5.02 -20.71
N GLY A 43 18.91 4.11 -19.82
CA GLY A 43 18.53 2.69 -19.88
C GLY A 43 19.18 1.91 -21.02
N GLU A 44 20.26 2.45 -21.61
CA GLU A 44 20.95 1.88 -22.78
C GLU A 44 22.07 0.90 -22.40
N SER A 45 22.32 0.70 -21.10
CA SER A 45 23.38 -0.18 -20.60
C SER A 45 22.86 -1.15 -19.54
N ASN A 46 23.54 -2.28 -19.43
CA ASN A 46 23.30 -3.29 -18.40
C ASN A 46 24.50 -3.33 -17.44
N PRO A 47 24.60 -2.42 -16.46
CA PRO A 47 25.76 -2.30 -15.60
C PRO A 47 25.90 -3.52 -14.67
N THR A 48 27.14 -3.85 -14.31
CA THR A 48 27.40 -4.91 -13.33
C THR A 48 26.98 -4.48 -11.92
N ILE A 49 26.73 -5.44 -11.02
CA ILE A 49 26.47 -5.18 -9.59
C ILE A 49 27.60 -4.33 -8.97
N ALA A 50 28.86 -4.60 -9.35
CA ALA A 50 30.02 -3.83 -8.90
C ALA A 50 29.95 -2.35 -9.35
N THR A 51 29.47 -2.09 -10.56
CA THR A 51 29.24 -0.73 -11.08
C THR A 51 28.17 -0.01 -10.25
N VAL A 52 27.05 -0.66 -9.97
CA VAL A 52 25.96 -0.08 -9.18
C VAL A 52 26.43 0.24 -7.74
N TRP A 53 27.22 -0.65 -7.12
CA TRP A 53 27.84 -0.39 -5.81
C TRP A 53 28.79 0.81 -5.82
N LYS A 54 29.62 0.97 -6.86
CA LYS A 54 30.49 2.15 -7.00
C LYS A 54 29.69 3.45 -7.07
N ILE A 55 28.57 3.44 -7.80
CA ILE A 55 27.65 4.59 -7.86
C ILE A 55 27.03 4.86 -6.49
N ALA A 56 26.49 3.84 -5.82
CA ALA A 56 25.88 3.98 -4.50
C ALA A 56 26.87 4.54 -3.45
N ASN A 57 28.09 3.99 -3.42
CA ASN A 57 29.15 4.45 -2.52
C ASN A 57 29.58 5.89 -2.83
N GLY A 58 29.76 6.23 -4.10
CA GLY A 58 30.11 7.59 -4.51
C GLY A 58 29.05 8.61 -4.11
N LEU A 59 27.77 8.24 -4.22
CA LEU A 59 26.63 9.06 -3.81
C LEU A 59 26.32 8.94 -2.30
N LYS A 60 27.01 8.10 -1.54
CA LYS A 60 26.75 7.82 -0.11
C LYS A 60 25.28 7.47 0.16
N ILE A 61 24.73 6.55 -0.63
CA ILE A 61 23.38 6.00 -0.50
C ILE A 61 23.44 4.48 -0.38
N SER A 62 22.35 3.86 0.07
CA SER A 62 22.24 2.40 0.01
C SER A 62 22.19 1.92 -1.44
N PHE A 63 22.70 0.72 -1.69
CA PHE A 63 22.51 0.04 -2.98
C PHE A 63 21.02 -0.07 -3.34
N THR A 64 20.17 -0.36 -2.35
CA THR A 64 18.72 -0.50 -2.53
C THR A 64 18.07 0.77 -3.05
N ALA A 65 18.56 1.95 -2.71
CA ALA A 65 18.03 3.23 -3.22
C ALA A 65 18.18 3.40 -4.75
N LEU A 66 19.11 2.68 -5.38
CA LEU A 66 19.26 2.68 -6.83
C LEU A 66 18.39 1.65 -7.54
N ILE A 67 18.03 0.55 -6.86
CA ILE A 67 17.41 -0.60 -7.52
C ILE A 67 15.96 -0.87 -7.08
N HIS A 68 15.47 -0.21 -6.03
CA HIS A 68 14.06 -0.28 -5.66
C HIS A 68 13.22 0.60 -6.57
N GLU A 69 12.08 0.09 -7.02
CA GLU A 69 11.08 0.93 -7.66
C GLU A 69 10.70 2.05 -6.68
N PRO A 70 10.91 3.33 -7.03
CA PRO A 70 10.46 4.42 -6.19
C PRO A 70 8.95 4.29 -6.10
N LYS A 71 8.43 4.15 -4.87
CA LYS A 71 6.99 4.17 -4.65
C LYS A 71 6.51 5.54 -5.11
N SER A 72 5.55 5.56 -6.03
CA SER A 72 4.94 6.80 -6.46
C SER A 72 4.30 7.47 -5.24
N ASP A 73 4.57 8.76 -5.03
CA ASP A 73 3.93 9.53 -3.96
C ASP A 73 2.40 9.53 -4.08
N THR A 74 1.89 9.24 -5.29
CA THR A 74 0.47 9.14 -5.60
C THR A 74 0.18 7.80 -6.28
N THR A 75 -0.81 7.07 -5.79
CA THR A 75 -1.29 5.83 -6.41
C THR A 75 -2.80 5.84 -6.52
N VAL A 76 -3.33 5.45 -7.67
CA VAL A 76 -4.75 5.15 -7.88
C VAL A 76 -4.87 3.63 -7.96
N ILE A 77 -5.81 3.06 -7.20
CA ILE A 77 -6.06 1.63 -7.18
C ILE A 77 -7.42 1.41 -7.82
N THR A 78 -7.44 0.62 -8.88
CA THR A 78 -8.65 0.31 -9.63
C THR A 78 -9.18 -1.06 -9.23
N GLY A 79 -10.47 -1.31 -9.47
CA GLY A 79 -11.07 -2.62 -9.17
C GLY A 79 -10.40 -3.78 -9.92
N SER A 80 -9.77 -3.53 -11.07
CA SER A 80 -8.99 -4.53 -11.81
C SER A 80 -7.63 -4.85 -11.18
N ASP A 81 -7.12 -3.99 -10.29
CA ASP A 81 -5.84 -4.21 -9.60
C ASP A 81 -6.00 -5.11 -8.36
N ILE A 82 -7.24 -5.33 -7.90
CA ILE A 82 -7.54 -5.99 -6.63
C ILE A 82 -8.18 -7.34 -6.89
N GLN A 83 -7.61 -8.40 -6.30
CA GLN A 83 -8.31 -9.66 -6.11
C GLN A 83 -9.14 -9.58 -4.83
N ALA A 84 -10.47 -9.69 -4.96
CA ALA A 84 -11.36 -9.71 -3.81
C ALA A 84 -11.19 -11.00 -3.00
N LEU A 85 -11.20 -10.87 -1.68
CA LEU A 85 -11.38 -11.98 -0.76
C LEU A 85 -12.89 -12.24 -0.62
N MET A 86 -13.28 -13.50 -0.72
CA MET A 86 -14.69 -13.91 -0.65
C MET A 86 -14.93 -14.66 0.66
N GLU A 87 -15.95 -14.22 1.39
CA GLU A 87 -16.42 -14.81 2.63
C GLU A 87 -17.93 -15.10 2.52
N ASP A 88 -18.46 -15.91 3.44
CA ASP A 88 -19.90 -16.26 3.50
C ASP A 88 -20.45 -16.75 2.14
N GLU A 89 -19.78 -17.75 1.57
CA GLU A 89 -20.12 -18.35 0.26
C GLU A 89 -20.15 -17.32 -0.90
N GLY A 90 -19.39 -16.23 -0.77
CA GLY A 90 -19.27 -15.17 -1.78
C GLY A 90 -20.22 -13.99 -1.59
N LYS A 91 -21.09 -14.03 -0.57
CA LYS A 91 -21.98 -12.92 -0.21
C LYS A 91 -21.21 -11.71 0.29
N ILE A 92 -20.04 -11.94 0.88
CA ILE A 92 -19.15 -10.90 1.38
C ILE A 92 -17.91 -10.83 0.49
N ARG A 93 -17.64 -9.64 -0.04
CA ARG A 93 -16.46 -9.35 -0.85
C ARG A 93 -15.63 -8.28 -0.15
N ILE A 94 -14.37 -8.59 0.14
CA ILE A 94 -13.42 -7.67 0.77
C ILE A 94 -12.32 -7.33 -0.24
N TYR A 95 -12.22 -6.05 -0.58
CA TYR A 95 -11.27 -5.51 -1.55
C TYR A 95 -10.16 -4.77 -0.79
N PRO A 96 -8.96 -5.38 -0.63
CA PRO A 96 -7.83 -4.72 0.02
C PRO A 96 -7.27 -3.61 -0.86
N HIS A 97 -7.74 -2.38 -0.66
CA HIS A 97 -7.28 -1.22 -1.41
C HIS A 97 -5.86 -0.87 -0.98
N PHE A 98 -5.61 -0.65 0.31
CA PHE A 98 -4.26 -0.40 0.81
C PHE A 98 -3.88 -1.47 1.82
N THR A 99 -3.07 -2.44 1.40
CA THR A 99 -2.54 -3.47 2.28
C THR A 99 -1.42 -2.94 3.16
N PHE A 100 -1.01 -3.75 4.13
CA PHE A 100 0.12 -3.47 4.99
C PHE A 100 1.36 -3.12 4.15
N GLU A 101 2.02 -2.04 4.56
CA GLU A 101 3.27 -1.60 4.00
C GLU A 101 4.15 -1.14 5.16
N GLU A 102 5.44 -1.51 5.14
CA GLU A 102 6.37 -1.06 6.17
C GLU A 102 6.36 0.47 6.29
N GLY A 103 6.10 0.98 7.49
CA GLY A 103 5.95 2.41 7.77
C GLY A 103 4.52 2.95 7.61
N ARG A 104 3.60 2.21 6.97
CA ARG A 104 2.16 2.51 6.97
C ARG A 104 1.51 1.78 8.14
N ARG A 105 1.01 2.56 9.09
CA ARG A 105 0.32 2.03 10.29
C ARG A 105 -1.16 1.74 10.09
N PHE A 106 -1.60 1.57 8.85
CA PHE A 106 -2.98 1.25 8.58
C PHE A 106 -3.11 0.40 7.33
N GLU A 107 -4.22 -0.32 7.28
CA GLU A 107 -4.75 -0.98 6.10
C GLU A 107 -6.12 -0.41 5.78
N MET A 108 -6.49 -0.45 4.49
CA MET A 108 -7.79 0.04 4.04
C MET A 108 -8.41 -0.96 3.08
N TYR A 109 -9.67 -1.26 3.35
CA TYR A 109 -10.50 -2.16 2.59
C TYR A 109 -11.78 -1.45 2.16
N MET A 110 -12.35 -1.93 1.06
CA MET A 110 -13.77 -1.79 0.79
C MET A 110 -14.42 -3.14 1.04
N MET A 111 -15.57 -3.17 1.70
CA MET A 111 -16.35 -4.38 1.91
C MET A 111 -17.73 -4.19 1.31
N GLU A 112 -18.19 -5.21 0.60
CA GLU A 112 -19.55 -5.32 0.09
C GLU A 112 -20.19 -6.56 0.70
N MET A 113 -21.38 -6.40 1.27
CA MET A 113 -22.12 -7.49 1.92
C MET A 113 -23.50 -7.60 1.28
N ASP A 114 -23.85 -8.78 0.75
CA ASP A 114 -25.22 -9.05 0.30
C ASP A 114 -26.18 -9.10 1.49
N GLU A 115 -27.48 -9.14 1.20
CA GLU A 115 -28.53 -9.32 2.21
C GLU A 115 -28.33 -10.60 3.02
N GLU A 116 -28.70 -10.55 4.31
CA GLU A 116 -28.63 -11.69 5.24
C GLU A 116 -27.24 -12.36 5.30
N SER A 117 -26.18 -11.56 5.17
CA SER A 117 -24.80 -12.03 5.29
C SER A 117 -24.17 -11.61 6.61
N SER A 118 -23.20 -12.40 7.06
CA SER A 118 -22.47 -12.10 8.30
C SER A 118 -21.02 -12.58 8.27
N LEU A 119 -20.15 -11.83 8.92
CA LEU A 119 -18.74 -12.14 9.09
C LEU A 119 -18.37 -11.96 10.55
N ASN A 120 -17.78 -12.99 11.16
CA ASN A 120 -17.12 -12.86 12.46
C ASN A 120 -15.62 -12.66 12.22
N ALA A 121 -15.05 -11.67 12.89
CA ALA A 121 -13.63 -11.39 12.85
C ALA A 121 -12.98 -11.79 14.17
N GLU A 122 -11.85 -12.47 14.07
CA GLU A 122 -10.98 -12.69 15.23
C GLU A 122 -10.41 -11.34 15.70
N PRO A 123 -10.09 -11.20 17.01
CA PRO A 123 -9.43 -10.01 17.51
C PRO A 123 -8.14 -9.72 16.75
N HIS A 124 -7.97 -8.47 16.33
CA HIS A 124 -6.72 -7.99 15.73
C HIS A 124 -5.63 -7.83 16.81
N ILE A 125 -4.43 -7.45 16.37
CA ILE A 125 -3.30 -7.21 17.27
C ILE A 125 -3.64 -6.18 18.36
N GLU A 126 -3.02 -6.33 19.53
CA GLU A 126 -3.27 -5.46 20.69
C GLU A 126 -3.15 -3.98 20.33
N GLY A 127 -4.18 -3.20 20.67
CA GLY A 127 -4.27 -1.77 20.41
C GLY A 127 -4.77 -1.40 19.01
N ALA A 128 -5.13 -2.36 18.16
CA ALA A 128 -5.74 -2.07 16.87
C ALA A 128 -7.11 -1.41 17.01
N GLU A 129 -7.38 -0.41 16.17
CA GLU A 129 -8.69 0.24 16.03
C GLU A 129 -9.19 0.06 14.61
N GLU A 130 -10.50 -0.13 14.46
CA GLU A 130 -11.17 -0.09 13.16
C GLU A 130 -12.02 1.16 13.04
N PHE A 131 -12.00 1.74 11.84
CA PHE A 131 -12.81 2.88 11.44
C PHE A 131 -13.64 2.46 10.22
N ILE A 132 -14.96 2.49 10.38
CA ILE A 132 -15.90 2.10 9.34
C ILE A 132 -16.66 3.33 8.87
N THR A 133 -16.87 3.46 7.57
CA THR A 133 -17.80 4.42 6.97
C THR A 133 -18.69 3.72 5.97
N VAL A 134 -20.01 3.86 6.12
CA VAL A 134 -20.99 3.22 5.26
C VAL A 134 -21.38 4.17 4.12
N PHE A 135 -21.22 3.71 2.88
CA PHE A 135 -21.57 4.50 1.69
C PHE A 135 -22.92 4.12 1.10
N GLU A 136 -23.33 2.86 1.27
CA GLU A 136 -24.62 2.33 0.79
C GLU A 136 -25.19 1.36 1.83
N GLY A 137 -26.49 1.44 2.08
CA GLY A 137 -27.20 0.58 3.03
C GLY A 137 -26.89 0.88 4.49
N GLU A 138 -26.95 -0.15 5.33
CA GLU A 138 -26.57 -0.11 6.74
C GLU A 138 -25.90 -1.43 7.13
N VAL A 139 -25.05 -1.37 8.16
CA VAL A 139 -24.38 -2.55 8.73
C VAL A 139 -24.57 -2.54 10.24
N THR A 140 -24.79 -3.71 10.82
CA THR A 140 -24.73 -3.90 12.28
C THR A 140 -23.40 -4.50 12.64
N ILE A 141 -22.65 -3.81 13.51
CA ILE A 141 -21.34 -4.23 13.98
C ILE A 141 -21.48 -4.65 15.44
N ARG A 142 -21.14 -5.91 15.73
CA ARG A 142 -21.05 -6.43 17.09
C ARG A 142 -19.65 -6.22 17.62
N VAL A 143 -19.50 -5.63 18.81
CA VAL A 143 -18.21 -5.49 19.50
C VAL A 143 -18.36 -6.03 20.91
N GLY A 144 -17.75 -7.20 21.17
CA GLY A 144 -18.06 -7.95 22.38
C GLY A 144 -19.52 -8.38 22.41
N GLU A 145 -20.30 -7.86 23.36
CA GLU A 145 -21.73 -8.20 23.55
C GLU A 145 -22.70 -7.13 23.04
N GLU A 146 -22.18 -6.01 22.52
CA GLU A 146 -22.99 -4.86 22.10
C GLU A 146 -23.09 -4.76 20.58
N ASP A 147 -24.28 -4.41 20.10
CA ASP A 147 -24.57 -4.22 18.67
C ASP A 147 -24.72 -2.73 18.34
N TYR A 148 -24.07 -2.32 17.25
CA TYR A 148 -24.06 -0.96 16.76
C TYR A 148 -24.50 -0.92 15.29
N THR A 149 -25.66 -0.35 15.01
CA THR A 149 -26.10 -0.13 13.62
C THR A 149 -25.53 1.18 13.10
N VAL A 150 -24.84 1.12 11.96
CA VAL A 150 -24.23 2.25 11.27
C VAL A 150 -24.90 2.38 9.91
N LYS A 151 -25.51 3.53 9.67
CA LYS A 151 -26.28 3.79 8.45
C LYS A 151 -25.45 4.50 7.40
N GLN A 152 -25.96 4.56 6.19
CA GLN A 152 -25.39 5.34 5.10
C GLN A 152 -25.02 6.76 5.52
N GLY A 153 -23.76 7.14 5.25
CA GLY A 153 -23.19 8.44 5.60
C GLY A 153 -22.66 8.54 7.04
N GLU A 154 -22.86 7.51 7.87
CA GLU A 154 -22.36 7.45 9.23
C GLU A 154 -21.05 6.66 9.30
N SER A 155 -20.32 6.89 10.40
CA SER A 155 -19.06 6.24 10.70
C SER A 155 -19.02 5.76 12.14
N ILE A 156 -18.32 4.66 12.39
CA ILE A 156 -18.01 4.17 13.73
C ILE A 156 -16.51 3.94 13.86
N ARG A 157 -16.00 4.09 15.09
CA ARG A 157 -14.68 3.62 15.47
C ARG A 157 -14.79 2.76 16.73
N PHE A 158 -14.14 1.61 16.72
CA PHE A 158 -14.07 0.72 17.88
C PHE A 158 -12.69 0.06 18.00
N ARG A 159 -12.44 -0.51 19.17
CA ARG A 159 -11.26 -1.33 19.45
C ARG A 159 -11.42 -2.68 18.77
N ALA A 160 -10.61 -2.93 17.76
CA ALA A 160 -10.65 -4.15 16.96
C ALA A 160 -9.74 -5.26 17.52
N ASP A 161 -8.99 -4.97 18.58
CA ASP A 161 -8.29 -5.96 19.41
C ASP A 161 -9.21 -6.74 20.37
N LYS A 162 -10.51 -6.73 20.07
CA LYS A 162 -11.56 -7.52 20.71
C LYS A 162 -12.34 -8.26 19.64
N ALA A 163 -13.02 -9.35 20.01
CA ALA A 163 -13.89 -10.07 19.10
C ALA A 163 -14.99 -9.13 18.58
N HIS A 164 -15.15 -9.12 17.26
CA HIS A 164 -16.13 -8.27 16.59
C HIS A 164 -16.69 -8.98 15.35
N GLY A 165 -17.82 -8.49 14.86
CA GLY A 165 -18.48 -9.07 13.69
C GLY A 165 -19.35 -8.07 12.96
N TYR A 166 -19.61 -8.38 11.70
CA TYR A 166 -20.36 -7.58 10.76
C TYR A 166 -21.60 -8.36 10.35
N LYS A 167 -22.74 -7.71 10.30
CA LYS A 167 -23.98 -8.30 9.79
C LYS A 167 -24.71 -7.31 8.91
N ASN A 168 -25.08 -7.75 7.71
CA ASN A 168 -26.08 -7.07 6.91
C ASN A 168 -27.45 -7.72 7.19
N SER A 169 -28.32 -7.01 7.93
CA SER A 169 -29.71 -7.42 8.16
C SER A 169 -30.71 -6.59 7.33
N GLY A 170 -30.20 -5.79 6.39
CA GLY A 170 -31.02 -5.00 5.48
C GLY A 170 -31.49 -5.82 4.29
N ALA A 171 -32.53 -5.33 3.62
CA ALA A 171 -33.12 -5.95 2.42
C ALA A 171 -32.36 -5.63 1.12
N SER A 172 -31.12 -5.13 1.23
CA SER A 172 -30.27 -4.79 0.09
C SER A 172 -28.81 -4.97 0.48
N ALA A 173 -27.95 -5.14 -0.53
CA ALA A 173 -26.52 -5.10 -0.30
C ALA A 173 -26.08 -3.77 0.35
N ASN A 174 -25.03 -3.83 1.15
CA ASN A 174 -24.38 -2.66 1.72
C ASN A 174 -22.94 -2.54 1.22
N LYS A 175 -22.39 -1.32 1.33
CA LYS A 175 -21.02 -1.01 0.94
C LYS A 175 -20.38 -0.09 1.96
N LEU A 176 -19.22 -0.50 2.47
CA LEU A 176 -18.49 0.23 3.51
C LEU A 176 -16.99 0.28 3.21
N SER A 177 -16.33 1.35 3.63
CA SER A 177 -14.88 1.33 3.79
C SER A 177 -14.53 0.98 5.22
N MET A 178 -13.48 0.17 5.37
CA MET A 178 -12.89 -0.24 6.62
C MET A 178 -11.43 0.16 6.64
N VAL A 179 -11.00 0.90 7.65
CA VAL A 179 -9.60 1.19 7.93
C VAL A 179 -9.22 0.51 9.23
N ILE A 180 -8.21 -0.35 9.19
CA ILE A 180 -7.60 -0.94 10.38
C ILE A 180 -6.36 -0.10 10.68
N HIS A 181 -6.31 0.54 11.85
CA HIS A 181 -5.15 1.31 12.31
C HIS A 181 -4.42 0.56 13.42
N TYR A 182 -3.10 0.45 13.26
CA TYR A 182 -2.19 -0.20 14.18
C TYR A 182 -1.47 0.86 15.02
N SER A 183 -1.57 0.77 16.34
CA SER A 183 -1.00 1.77 17.25
C SER A 183 0.51 1.61 17.48
N LYS A 184 1.16 0.60 16.88
CA LYS A 184 2.62 0.41 16.86
C LYS A 184 3.10 -0.06 15.49
#